data_AF-A0ABD0YXR6-F1
#
_entry.id   AF-A0ABD0YXR6-F1
#
_cell.length_a   1.000
_cell.length_b   1.000
_cell.length_c   1.000
_cell.angle_alpha   90.00
_cell.angle_beta   90.00
_cell.angle_gamma   90.00
#
_symmetry.space_group_name_H-M   'P 1'
#
loop_
_entity.id
_entity.type
_entity.pdbx_description
1 polymer ?
#
loop_
_entity_poly.entity_id
_entity_poly.type
_entity_poly.pdbx_seq_one_letter_code
_entity_poly.pdbx_strand_id
1 'polypeptide(L)'
;DKLVSTFRPTPRIPAFLVAFLVSDLPAVSGTGNPMFRGMAVPQKLQDMTHAVNLGPRLARAMEAHLGLPYPHGLTELVALPRLIPVAMENWALFTFREGNVLYRPGVSTTLQGQNVARFVGHEVTHAWMGNPVTINWWDFLWLSEVFAMYYEYYLPSLVNTTVHSIRFH
;
A
#
# COMPACT_ATOMS: atom_id res chain seq x y z
N ASP A 1 10.34 27.36 -17.90
CA ASP A 1 9.74 26.27 -18.69
C ASP A 1 8.75 25.46 -17.86
N LYS A 2 7.64 25.01 -18.45
CA LYS A 2 6.67 24.13 -17.78
C LYS A 2 6.88 22.71 -18.29
N LEU A 3 6.92 21.74 -17.38
CA LEU A 3 6.89 20.32 -17.72
C LEU A 3 5.44 19.84 -17.75
N VAL A 4 5.08 19.07 -18.77
CA VAL A 4 3.77 18.43 -18.91
C VAL A 4 3.97 16.93 -18.83
N SER A 5 3.33 16.29 -17.85
CA SER A 5 3.32 14.84 -17.67
C SER A 5 1.99 14.25 -18.12
N THR A 6 2.03 13.21 -18.95
CA THR A 6 0.84 12.50 -19.43
C THR A 6 0.82 11.09 -18.86
N PHE A 7 -0.31 10.70 -18.26
CA PHE A 7 -0.53 9.38 -17.68
C PHE A 7 -1.41 8.53 -18.59
N ARG A 8 -1.31 7.20 -18.46
CA ARG A 8 -2.20 6.28 -19.17
C ARG A 8 -3.64 6.42 -18.62
N PRO A 9 -4.67 6.19 -19.45
CA PRO A 9 -6.04 6.11 -18.95
C PRO A 9 -6.17 5.04 -17.86
N THR A 10 -6.89 5.35 -16.80
CA THR A 10 -7.31 4.37 -15.80
C THR A 10 -8.39 3.45 -16.38
N PRO A 11 -8.63 2.26 -15.79
CA PRO A 11 -9.92 1.61 -15.96
C PRO A 11 -11.05 2.50 -15.38
N ARG A 12 -12.30 2.05 -15.52
CA ARG A 12 -13.44 2.72 -14.89
C ARG A 12 -13.30 2.60 -13.37
N ILE A 13 -12.97 3.70 -12.72
CA ILE A 13 -12.84 3.80 -11.26
C ILE A 13 -13.76 4.89 -10.71
N PRO A 14 -14.22 4.77 -9.46
CA PRO A 14 -14.86 5.86 -8.73
C PRO A 14 -14.01 7.13 -8.66
N ALA A 15 -14.67 8.29 -8.67
CA ALA A 15 -13.98 9.59 -8.66
C ALA A 15 -13.10 9.81 -7.41
N PHE A 16 -13.48 9.24 -6.26
CA PHE A 16 -12.71 9.39 -5.01
C PHE A 16 -11.36 8.66 -5.01
N LEU A 17 -11.14 7.73 -5.94
CA LEU A 17 -9.87 7.02 -6.09
C LEU A 17 -8.88 7.74 -7.01
N VAL A 18 -9.32 8.81 -7.69
CA VAL A 18 -8.45 9.62 -8.54
C VAL A 18 -7.47 10.41 -7.66
N ALA A 19 -6.18 10.27 -7.92
CA ALA A 19 -5.13 11.01 -7.23
C ALA A 19 -3.97 11.36 -8.16
N PHE A 20 -3.26 12.43 -7.83
CA PHE A 20 -2.00 12.81 -8.43
C PHE A 20 -1.09 13.44 -7.38
N LEU A 21 0.21 13.21 -7.50
CA LEU A 21 1.23 13.79 -6.64
C LEU A 21 2.17 14.64 -7.50
N VAL A 22 2.37 15.90 -7.09
CA VAL A 22 3.38 16.79 -7.67
C VAL A 22 4.40 17.09 -6.57
N SER A 23 5.59 16.51 -6.69
CA SER A 23 6.65 16.65 -5.69
C SER A 23 8.03 16.38 -6.31
N ASP A 24 9.07 16.69 -5.54
CA ASP A 24 10.47 16.34 -5.79
C ASP A 24 10.91 15.09 -5.00
N LEU A 25 9.95 14.30 -4.51
CA LEU A 25 10.26 13.12 -3.70
C LEU A 25 11.04 12.08 -4.52
N PRO A 26 12.20 11.62 -4.05
CA PRO A 26 12.88 10.49 -4.67
C PRO A 26 12.10 9.19 -4.45
N ALA A 27 12.42 8.19 -5.26
CA ALA A 27 11.76 6.89 -5.22
C ALA A 27 12.75 5.73 -5.11
N VAL A 28 12.34 4.67 -4.41
CA VAL A 28 13.07 3.38 -4.29
C VAL A 28 12.16 2.25 -4.75
N SER A 29 12.69 1.28 -5.49
CA SER A 29 11.92 0.12 -5.97
C SER A 29 12.25 -1.13 -5.16
N GLY A 30 11.31 -2.07 -5.10
CA GLY A 30 11.55 -3.39 -4.51
C GLY A 30 12.68 -4.16 -5.21
N THR A 31 13.46 -4.90 -4.43
CA THR A 31 14.58 -5.71 -4.94
C THR A 31 14.03 -6.89 -5.73
N GLY A 32 14.37 -6.96 -7.03
CA GLY A 32 13.98 -8.07 -7.90
C GLY A 32 12.51 -8.07 -8.34
N ASN A 33 11.69 -7.13 -7.87
CA ASN A 33 10.33 -6.93 -8.33
C ASN A 33 9.94 -5.43 -8.28
N PRO A 34 9.93 -4.73 -9.43
CA PRO A 34 9.63 -3.30 -9.49
C PRO A 34 8.12 -2.98 -9.51
N MET A 35 7.24 -3.95 -9.24
CA MET A 35 5.79 -3.69 -9.17
C MET A 35 5.41 -2.71 -8.07
N PHE A 36 6.25 -2.55 -7.03
CA PHE A 36 6.02 -1.63 -5.94
C PHE A 36 7.18 -0.64 -5.84
N ARG A 37 6.84 0.66 -5.81
CA ARG A 37 7.80 1.77 -5.70
C ARG A 37 7.44 2.64 -4.50
N GLY A 38 8.41 2.98 -3.67
CA GLY A 38 8.24 3.77 -2.46
C GLY A 38 8.81 5.17 -2.64
N MET A 39 8.05 6.19 -2.27
CA MET A 39 8.45 7.59 -2.26
C MET A 39 8.43 8.13 -0.83
N ALA A 40 9.48 8.85 -0.47
CA ALA A 40 9.58 9.54 0.80
C ALA A 40 10.58 10.69 0.67
N VAL A 41 10.62 11.58 1.66
CA VAL A 41 11.66 12.62 1.72
C VAL A 41 13.05 11.96 1.72
N PRO A 42 14.09 12.59 1.12
CA PRO A 42 15.39 11.95 0.89
C PRO A 42 16.00 11.27 2.12
N GLN A 43 15.86 11.87 3.31
CA GLN A 43 16.40 11.37 4.58
C GLN A 43 15.73 10.09 5.09
N LYS A 44 14.55 9.74 4.54
CA LYS A 44 13.72 8.59 4.92
C LYS A 44 13.51 7.60 3.78
N LEU A 45 14.05 7.87 2.58
CA LEU A 45 13.84 7.06 1.38
C LEU A 45 14.20 5.58 1.60
N GLN A 46 15.32 5.31 2.27
CA GLN A 46 15.77 3.95 2.53
C GLN A 46 14.83 3.18 3.48
N ASP A 47 14.08 3.88 4.32
CA ASP A 47 13.13 3.26 5.26
C ASP A 47 11.87 2.74 4.53
N MET A 48 11.65 3.12 3.27
CA MET A 48 10.60 2.54 2.41
C MET A 48 10.95 1.13 1.91
N THR A 49 12.23 0.73 1.99
CA THR A 49 12.72 -0.55 1.44
C THR A 49 11.95 -1.75 2.00
N HIS A 50 11.55 -1.69 3.27
CA HIS A 50 10.75 -2.76 3.87
C HIS A 50 9.36 -2.86 3.21
N ALA A 51 8.65 -1.74 3.10
CA ALA A 51 7.31 -1.68 2.52
C ALA A 51 7.29 -2.13 1.05
N VAL A 52 8.23 -1.64 0.22
CA VAL A 52 8.27 -1.98 -1.22
C VAL A 52 8.64 -3.44 -1.49
N ASN A 53 9.37 -4.08 -0.57
CA ASN A 53 9.67 -5.51 -0.66
C ASN A 53 8.53 -6.38 -0.13
N LEU A 54 7.72 -5.84 0.80
CA LEU A 54 6.60 -6.56 1.40
C LEU A 54 5.35 -6.51 0.51
N GLY A 55 5.05 -5.37 -0.13
CA GLY A 55 3.88 -5.18 -0.98
C GLY A 55 3.66 -6.27 -2.04
N PRO A 56 4.66 -6.61 -2.88
CA PRO A 56 4.51 -7.68 -3.88
C PRO A 56 4.25 -9.05 -3.27
N ARG A 57 4.70 -9.31 -2.03
CA ARG A 57 4.48 -10.58 -1.33
C ARG A 57 3.05 -10.68 -0.81
N LEU A 58 2.54 -9.58 -0.25
CA LEU A 58 1.16 -9.46 0.19
C LEU A 58 0.19 -9.55 -1.00
N ALA A 59 0.49 -8.85 -2.10
CA ALA A 59 -0.29 -8.94 -3.33
C ALA A 59 -0.34 -10.39 -3.84
N ARG A 60 0.80 -11.09 -3.95
CA ARG A 60 0.82 -12.51 -4.36
C ARG A 60 0.06 -13.43 -3.41
N ALA A 61 0.13 -13.19 -2.10
CA ALA A 61 -0.64 -13.97 -1.13
C ALA A 61 -2.15 -13.78 -1.33
N MET A 62 -2.59 -12.54 -1.58
CA MET A 62 -3.99 -12.23 -1.86
C MET A 62 -4.44 -12.77 -3.22
N GLU A 63 -3.60 -12.69 -4.26
CA GLU A 63 -3.86 -13.31 -5.57
C GLU A 63 -4.11 -14.81 -5.43
N ALA A 64 -3.24 -15.51 -4.68
CA ALA A 64 -3.38 -16.95 -4.44
C ALA A 64 -4.64 -17.28 -3.61
N HIS A 65 -5.01 -16.40 -2.66
CA HIS A 65 -6.18 -16.59 -1.81
C HIS A 65 -7.51 -16.36 -2.56
N LEU A 66 -7.58 -15.33 -3.41
CA LEU A 66 -8.79 -14.99 -4.16
C LEU A 66 -8.91 -15.71 -5.51
N GLY A 67 -7.79 -16.21 -6.06
CA GLY A 67 -7.74 -16.73 -7.42
C GLY A 67 -7.88 -15.65 -8.50
N LEU A 68 -7.66 -14.38 -8.15
CA LEU A 68 -7.78 -13.23 -9.04
C LEU A 68 -6.43 -12.50 -9.14
N PRO A 69 -5.99 -12.09 -10.34
CA PRO A 69 -4.73 -11.37 -10.50
C PRO A 69 -4.78 -9.99 -9.83
N TYR A 70 -3.62 -9.47 -9.45
CA TYR A 70 -3.47 -8.12 -8.93
C TYR A 70 -3.83 -7.11 -10.03
N PRO A 71 -4.75 -6.17 -9.78
CA PRO A 71 -5.30 -5.35 -10.84
C PRO A 71 -4.40 -4.18 -11.27
N HIS A 72 -3.32 -3.92 -10.55
CA HIS A 72 -2.37 -2.84 -10.87
C HIS A 72 -1.07 -3.40 -11.46
N GLY A 73 -0.45 -2.65 -12.38
CA GLY A 73 0.87 -2.98 -12.91
C GLY A 73 2.01 -2.48 -12.01
N LEU A 74 2.09 -1.15 -11.85
CA LEU A 74 2.96 -0.46 -10.89
C LEU A 74 2.08 0.13 -9.80
N THR A 75 2.43 -0.11 -8.54
CA THR A 75 1.81 0.51 -7.36
C THR A 75 2.82 1.38 -6.64
N GLU A 76 2.46 2.63 -6.40
CA GLU A 76 3.29 3.59 -5.71
C GLU A 76 2.85 3.74 -4.25
N LEU A 77 3.81 3.76 -3.34
CA LEU A 77 3.60 3.93 -1.90
C LEU A 77 4.26 5.24 -1.51
N VAL A 78 3.49 6.18 -0.98
CA VAL A 78 3.98 7.53 -0.66
C VAL A 78 3.90 7.76 0.84
N ALA A 79 5.04 8.00 1.48
CA ALA A 79 5.10 8.39 2.88
C ALA A 79 4.94 9.92 3.01
N LEU A 80 3.86 10.35 3.66
CA LEU A 80 3.53 11.76 3.85
C LEU A 80 3.66 12.18 5.33
N PRO A 81 4.32 13.31 5.64
CA PRO A 81 4.50 13.78 7.01
C PRO A 81 3.18 14.20 7.68
N ARG A 82 2.19 14.60 6.87
CA ARG A 82 0.83 14.89 7.32
C ARG A 82 -0.15 14.32 6.31
N LEU A 83 -0.99 13.41 6.80
CA LEU A 83 -2.13 12.86 6.07
C LEU A 83 -3.31 12.79 7.05
N ILE A 84 -4.49 13.23 6.63
CA ILE A 84 -5.70 13.19 7.47
C ILE A 84 -6.08 11.74 7.80
N PRO A 85 -6.24 10.83 6.82
CA PRO A 85 -6.36 9.41 7.12
C PRO A 85 -5.01 8.79 7.53
N VAL A 86 -5.05 7.55 8.01
CA VAL A 86 -3.85 6.78 8.37
C VAL A 86 -3.12 6.25 7.12
N ALA A 87 -3.89 5.91 6.09
CA ALA A 87 -3.48 5.57 4.74
C ALA A 87 -4.68 5.78 3.79
N MET A 88 -4.46 5.72 2.47
CA MET A 88 -5.51 5.87 1.45
C MET A 88 -5.15 5.05 0.20
N GLU A 89 -6.15 4.37 -0.35
CA GLU A 89 -6.08 3.31 -1.35
C GLU A 89 -6.20 3.80 -2.81
N ASN A 90 -5.91 5.08 -3.06
CA ASN A 90 -6.09 5.68 -4.40
C ASN A 90 -5.48 4.78 -5.48
N TRP A 91 -6.15 4.68 -6.64
CA TRP A 91 -5.86 3.65 -7.64
C TRP A 91 -4.37 3.67 -8.05
N ALA A 92 -3.64 2.63 -7.66
CA ALA A 92 -2.20 2.46 -7.85
C ALA A 92 -1.28 3.52 -7.21
N LEU A 93 -1.79 4.42 -6.37
CA LEU A 93 -1.05 5.46 -5.64
C LEU A 93 -1.45 5.47 -4.16
N PHE A 94 -0.92 4.51 -3.41
CA PHE A 94 -1.21 4.39 -1.99
C PHE A 94 -0.47 5.46 -1.19
N THR A 95 -1.18 6.19 -0.35
CA THR A 95 -0.58 7.21 0.51
C THR A 95 -0.66 6.78 1.96
N PHE A 96 0.37 7.09 2.75
CA PHE A 96 0.47 6.66 4.14
C PHE A 96 0.96 7.82 5.00
N ARG A 97 0.51 7.86 6.26
CA ARG A 97 1.31 8.55 7.29
C ARG A 97 2.66 7.85 7.41
N GLU A 98 3.73 8.61 7.55
CA GLU A 98 5.10 8.09 7.66
C GLU A 98 5.25 6.93 8.65
N GLY A 99 4.65 7.03 9.85
CA GLY A 99 4.72 5.98 10.89
C GLY A 99 4.08 4.64 10.52
N ASN A 100 3.29 4.59 9.45
CA ASN A 100 2.57 3.41 8.99
C ASN A 100 3.22 2.71 7.79
N VAL A 101 4.27 3.29 7.20
CA VAL A 101 4.93 2.72 6.00
C VAL A 101 6.46 2.69 6.11
N LEU A 102 7.05 3.58 6.91
CA LEU A 102 8.50 3.63 7.08
C LEU A 102 8.96 2.65 8.15
N TYR A 103 10.01 1.90 7.84
CA TYR A 103 10.68 0.99 8.77
C TYR A 103 12.20 1.02 8.58
N ARG A 104 12.91 1.36 9.66
CA ARG A 104 14.37 1.40 9.70
C ARG A 104 14.92 0.26 10.55
N PRO A 105 15.62 -0.74 9.96
CA PRO A 105 16.25 -1.80 10.73
C PRO A 105 17.18 -1.27 11.83
N GLY A 106 17.08 -1.83 13.04
CA GLY A 106 17.87 -1.42 14.21
C GLY A 106 17.40 -0.13 14.90
N VAL A 107 16.40 0.58 14.36
CA VAL A 107 15.83 1.81 14.95
C VAL A 107 14.33 1.67 15.19
N SER A 108 13.59 1.18 14.19
CA SER A 108 12.15 0.95 14.30
C SER A 108 11.85 -0.24 15.22
N THR A 109 10.76 -0.12 15.96
CA THR A 109 10.30 -1.19 16.85
C THR A 109 9.66 -2.35 16.07
N THR A 110 9.57 -3.52 16.70
CA THR A 110 8.81 -4.67 16.18
C THR A 110 7.37 -4.29 15.84
N LEU A 111 6.72 -3.51 16.72
CA LEU A 111 5.37 -3.00 16.49
C LEU A 111 5.29 -2.12 15.23
N GLN A 112 6.31 -1.30 14.97
CA GLN A 112 6.34 -0.47 13.77
C GLN A 112 6.44 -1.32 12.50
N GLY A 113 7.27 -2.37 12.50
CA GLY A 113 7.35 -3.30 11.37
C GLY A 113 6.03 -4.08 11.14
N GLN A 114 5.36 -4.47 12.23
CA GLN A 114 4.02 -5.07 12.16
C GLN A 114 2.98 -4.09 11.60
N ASN A 115 3.03 -2.81 11.99
CA ASN A 115 2.16 -1.78 11.44
C ASN A 115 2.38 -1.58 9.94
N VAL A 116 3.64 -1.58 9.47
CA VAL A 116 3.91 -1.53 8.03
C VAL A 116 3.28 -2.71 7.31
N ALA A 117 3.43 -3.93 7.84
CA ALA A 117 2.80 -5.10 7.24
C ALA A 117 1.27 -5.01 7.20
N ARG A 118 0.68 -4.53 8.30
CA ARG A 118 -0.75 -4.37 8.45
C ARG A 118 -1.31 -3.36 7.46
N PHE A 119 -0.80 -2.13 7.46
CA PHE A 119 -1.31 -1.06 6.61
C PHE A 119 -1.00 -1.27 5.13
N VAL A 120 0.18 -1.79 4.78
CA VAL A 120 0.43 -2.15 3.36
C VAL A 120 -0.51 -3.28 2.93
N GLY A 121 -0.80 -4.26 3.80
CA GLY A 121 -1.78 -5.31 3.52
C GLY A 121 -3.20 -4.78 3.35
N HIS A 122 -3.59 -3.81 4.18
CA HIS A 122 -4.87 -3.10 4.11
C HIS A 122 -5.06 -2.44 2.74
N GLU A 123 -4.13 -1.57 2.33
CA GLU A 123 -4.21 -0.89 1.02
C GLU A 123 -4.12 -1.85 -0.16
N VAL A 124 -3.29 -2.90 -0.05
CA VAL A 124 -3.22 -3.96 -1.08
C VAL A 124 -4.56 -4.66 -1.23
N THR A 125 -5.29 -4.91 -0.14
CA THR A 125 -6.62 -5.54 -0.18
C THR A 125 -7.61 -4.65 -0.93
N HIS A 126 -7.54 -3.34 -0.74
CA HIS A 126 -8.42 -2.40 -1.44
C HIS A 126 -8.32 -2.44 -2.96
N ALA A 127 -7.18 -2.90 -3.50
CA ALA A 127 -7.03 -3.14 -4.94
C ALA A 127 -8.12 -4.09 -5.48
N TRP A 128 -8.60 -5.05 -4.67
CA TRP A 128 -9.74 -5.90 -4.99
C TRP A 128 -11.04 -5.44 -4.34
N MET A 129 -10.98 -5.00 -3.08
CA MET A 129 -12.15 -4.71 -2.25
C MET A 129 -12.28 -3.20 -2.00
N GLY A 130 -13.03 -2.50 -2.86
CA GLY A 130 -13.17 -1.03 -2.82
C GLY A 130 -12.97 -0.41 -4.21
N ASN A 131 -12.00 -0.93 -4.97
CA ASN A 131 -11.68 -0.40 -6.30
C ASN A 131 -12.53 -1.00 -7.44
N PRO A 132 -12.51 -2.32 -7.73
CA PRO A 132 -13.37 -2.94 -8.74
C PRO A 132 -14.76 -3.36 -8.20
N VAL A 133 -14.84 -3.68 -6.90
CA VAL A 133 -16.10 -3.88 -6.18
C VAL A 133 -16.33 -2.67 -5.29
N THR A 134 -16.80 -1.58 -5.89
CA THR A 134 -17.10 -0.34 -5.16
C THR A 134 -18.50 -0.40 -4.57
N ILE A 135 -18.62 0.16 -3.36
CA ILE A 135 -19.89 0.46 -2.73
C ILE A 135 -20.78 1.32 -3.64
N ASN A 136 -22.09 1.07 -3.65
CA ASN A 136 -23.03 1.89 -4.41
C ASN A 136 -23.28 3.26 -3.75
N TRP A 137 -23.03 3.38 -2.45
CA TRP A 137 -23.24 4.61 -1.69
C TRP A 137 -22.39 4.63 -0.41
N TRP A 138 -22.12 5.83 0.13
CA TRP A 138 -21.26 6.06 1.30
C TRP A 138 -21.72 5.34 2.57
N ASP A 139 -23.01 5.06 2.70
CA ASP A 139 -23.56 4.28 3.82
C ASP A 139 -22.98 2.86 3.90
N PHE A 140 -22.36 2.37 2.82
CA PHE A 140 -21.70 1.07 2.76
C PHE A 140 -20.18 1.15 2.78
N LEU A 141 -19.58 2.32 3.03
CA LEU A 141 -18.12 2.47 3.13
C LEU A 141 -17.51 1.52 4.17
N TRP A 142 -18.26 1.24 5.23
CA TRP A 142 -17.87 0.23 6.22
C TRP A 142 -17.60 -1.15 5.60
N LEU A 143 -18.23 -1.51 4.49
CA LEU A 143 -18.06 -2.81 3.85
C LEU A 143 -16.66 -2.95 3.25
N SER A 144 -16.16 -1.95 2.52
CA SER A 144 -14.80 -1.97 1.98
C SER A 144 -13.75 -1.97 3.09
N GLU A 145 -13.95 -1.13 4.10
CA GLU A 145 -13.06 -1.01 5.26
C GLU A 145 -13.04 -2.30 6.11
N VAL A 146 -14.19 -2.95 6.33
CA VAL A 146 -14.24 -4.19 7.13
C VAL A 146 -13.50 -5.34 6.44
N PHE A 147 -13.60 -5.46 5.12
CA PHE A 147 -12.78 -6.44 4.40
C PHE A 147 -11.29 -6.11 4.53
N ALA A 148 -10.90 -4.85 4.34
CA ALA A 148 -9.50 -4.44 4.49
C ALA A 148 -8.98 -4.66 5.93
N MET A 149 -9.78 -4.36 6.96
CA MET A 149 -9.47 -4.64 8.37
C MET A 149 -9.41 -6.14 8.70
N TYR A 150 -10.13 -7.00 8.00
CA TYR A 150 -9.98 -8.44 8.16
C TYR A 150 -8.63 -8.91 7.56
N TYR A 151 -8.37 -8.49 6.32
CA TYR A 151 -7.19 -8.92 5.58
C TYR A 151 -5.89 -8.28 6.06
N GLU A 152 -5.93 -7.13 6.76
CA GLU A 152 -4.73 -6.48 7.31
C GLU A 152 -4.00 -7.36 8.34
N TYR A 153 -4.68 -8.29 9.01
CA TYR A 153 -4.05 -9.27 9.90
C TYR A 153 -3.82 -10.62 9.21
N TYR A 154 -4.78 -11.04 8.37
CA TYR A 154 -4.70 -12.33 7.68
C TYR A 154 -3.56 -12.37 6.67
N LEU A 155 -3.41 -11.36 5.80
CA LEU A 155 -2.36 -11.38 4.78
C LEU A 155 -0.94 -11.39 5.37
N PRO A 156 -0.60 -10.57 6.38
CA PRO A 156 0.69 -10.69 7.05
C PRO A 156 0.95 -12.06 7.68
N SER A 157 -0.09 -12.80 8.10
CA SER A 157 0.08 -14.16 8.64
C SER A 157 0.51 -15.18 7.56
N LEU A 158 0.16 -14.92 6.29
CA LEU A 158 0.50 -15.78 5.15
C LEU A 158 1.91 -15.53 4.60
N VAL A 159 2.55 -14.42 4.97
CA VAL A 159 3.87 -14.04 4.45
C VAL A 159 4.87 -13.90 5.59
N ASN A 160 6.10 -14.40 5.42
CA ASN A 160 7.15 -14.19 6.42
C ASN A 160 7.55 -12.70 6.49
N THR A 161 6.93 -11.93 7.38
CA THR A 161 7.17 -10.47 7.50
C THR A 161 8.57 -10.10 7.98
N THR A 162 9.44 -11.07 8.31
CA THR A 162 10.85 -10.87 8.77
C THR A 162 10.98 -10.12 10.10
N VAL A 163 9.94 -9.41 10.52
CA VAL A 163 9.78 -8.76 11.82
C VAL A 163 9.03 -9.73 12.74
N HIS A 164 9.72 -10.80 13.17
CA HIS A 164 9.24 -11.88 14.04
C HIS A 164 7.78 -12.35 13.81
N SER A 165 7.65 -13.50 13.12
CA SER A 165 6.36 -14.14 12.80
C SER A 165 5.42 -14.19 14.00
N ILE A 166 4.24 -13.56 13.89
CA ILE A 166 3.11 -13.89 14.75
C ILE A 166 2.51 -15.18 14.17
N ARG A 167 2.74 -16.31 14.83
CA ARG A 167 1.99 -17.54 14.57
C ARG A 167 0.73 -17.47 15.42
N PHE A 168 -0.43 -17.34 14.78
CA PHE A 168 -1.69 -17.61 15.45
C PHE A 168 -1.87 -19.14 15.47
N HIS A 169 -1.89 -19.70 16.68
CA HIS A 169 -2.24 -21.10 16.93
C HIS A 169 -3.75 -21.27 16.96
#